data_AF-A0A087CAW1-F1
#
_entry.id   AF-A0A087CAW1-F1
#
_cell.length_a   1.000
_cell.length_b   1.000
_cell.length_c   1.000
_cell.angle_alpha   90.00
_cell.angle_beta   90.00
_cell.angle_gamma   90.00
#
_symmetry.space_group_name_H-M   'P 1'
#
loop_
_entity.id
_entity.type
_entity.pdbx_description
1 polymer ?
#
loop_
_entity_poly.entity_id
_entity_poly.type
_entity_poly.pdbx_seq_one_letter_code
_entity_poly.pdbx_strand_id
1 'polypeptide(L)'
;MSTHSYSFAEAMKVVNCSESTLRRKLQNEGLKLGATKGRRGWDIPVTVLEAMGLVDTVKPADTSQVTPTDTSRMNEMKVRIATLEERCKGQDLLLAALREQLSDKDRSIRLLEAKPSDDLSREAEAQDADPMIENNAEGNAGPKGFWKRVFGK
;
A
#
# COMPACT_ATOMS: atom_id res chain seq x y z
N MET A 1 36.10 8.79 -17.55
CA MET A 1 34.80 8.83 -18.24
C MET A 1 34.73 7.62 -19.14
N SER A 2 33.89 6.64 -18.82
CA SER A 2 33.76 5.44 -19.65
C SER A 2 33.11 5.84 -20.98
N THR A 3 33.88 5.81 -22.07
CA THR A 3 33.41 6.13 -23.41
C THR A 3 32.57 4.97 -23.92
N HIS A 4 31.29 4.96 -23.55
CA HIS A 4 30.35 3.98 -24.07
C HIS A 4 30.08 4.31 -25.55
N SER A 5 30.24 3.31 -26.42
CA SER A 5 29.91 3.41 -27.84
C SER A 5 28.82 2.41 -28.19
N TYR A 6 27.93 2.84 -29.08
CA TYR A 6 26.83 2.03 -29.57
C TYR A 6 27.12 1.54 -30.97
N SER A 7 26.73 0.29 -31.24
CA SER A 7 26.53 -0.18 -32.59
C SER A 7 25.29 0.49 -33.22
N PHE A 8 25.18 0.43 -34.55
CA PHE A 8 24.01 0.97 -35.26
C PHE A 8 22.67 0.41 -34.74
N ALA A 9 22.62 -0.89 -34.44
CA ALA A 9 21.41 -1.56 -33.95
C ALA A 9 21.07 -1.16 -32.51
N GLU A 10 22.07 -0.91 -31.68
CA GLU A 10 21.87 -0.40 -30.31
C GLU A 10 21.43 1.05 -30.33
N ALA A 11 22.06 1.90 -31.16
CA ALA A 11 21.66 3.29 -31.32
C ALA A 11 20.18 3.40 -31.71
N MET A 12 19.69 2.57 -32.63
CA MET A 12 18.28 2.52 -33.03
C MET A 12 17.29 2.25 -31.89
N LYS A 13 17.71 1.61 -30.80
CA LYS A 13 16.84 1.38 -29.63
C LYS A 13 16.74 2.60 -28.72
N VAL A 14 17.73 3.50 -28.79
CA VAL A 14 17.84 4.66 -27.91
C VAL A 14 17.40 5.94 -28.61
N VAL A 15 17.58 6.03 -29.93
CA VAL A 15 17.22 7.23 -30.69
C VAL A 15 15.74 7.26 -31.07
N ASN A 16 15.15 8.46 -31.03
CA ASN A 16 13.75 8.67 -31.44
C ASN A 16 13.62 9.03 -32.92
N CYS A 17 14.36 8.36 -33.81
CA CYS A 17 14.28 8.63 -35.25
C CYS A 17 14.31 7.36 -36.09
N SER A 18 13.85 7.46 -37.34
CA SER A 18 13.83 6.32 -38.26
C SER A 18 15.25 5.89 -38.66
N GLU A 19 15.41 4.62 -39.05
CA GLU A 19 16.69 4.06 -39.47
C GLU A 19 17.34 4.84 -40.62
N SER A 20 16.54 5.23 -41.62
CA SER A 20 17.00 6.04 -42.74
C SER A 20 17.50 7.41 -42.29
N THR A 21 16.83 8.03 -41.31
CA THR A 21 17.22 9.31 -40.74
C THR A 21 18.53 9.20 -39.97
N LEU A 22 18.67 8.19 -39.12
CA LEU A 22 19.90 7.93 -38.37
C LEU A 22 21.08 7.72 -39.32
N ARG A 23 20.91 6.88 -40.35
CA ARG A 23 21.94 6.59 -41.36
C ARG A 23 22.38 7.87 -42.10
N ARG A 24 21.42 8.70 -42.51
CA ARG A 24 21.70 9.98 -43.18
C ARG A 24 22.46 10.94 -42.26
N LYS A 25 22.02 11.09 -41.01
CA LYS A 25 22.70 11.94 -40.02
C LYS A 25 24.13 11.46 -39.72
N LEU A 26 24.33 10.16 -39.57
CA LEU A 26 25.66 9.59 -39.35
C LEU A 26 26.61 9.84 -40.53
N GLN A 27 26.11 9.77 -41.77
CA GLN A 27 26.90 10.04 -42.97
C GLN A 27 27.26 11.53 -43.11
N ASN A 28 26.34 12.43 -42.77
CA ASN A 28 26.53 13.87 -42.95
C ASN A 28 27.32 14.52 -41.81
N GLU A 29 26.99 14.15 -40.57
CA GLU A 29 27.43 14.81 -39.34
C GLU A 29 28.18 13.85 -38.42
N GLY A 30 27.75 12.59 -38.32
CA GLY A 30 28.34 11.60 -37.41
C GLY A 30 29.84 11.40 -37.62
N LEU A 31 30.30 11.32 -38.87
CA LEU A 31 31.74 11.20 -39.18
C LEU A 31 32.57 12.39 -38.69
N LYS A 32 32.01 13.61 -38.70
CA LYS A 32 32.69 14.82 -38.22
C LYS A 32 32.75 14.87 -36.69
N LEU A 33 31.76 14.28 -36.04
CA LEU A 33 31.62 14.24 -34.58
C LEU A 33 32.39 13.07 -33.96
N GLY A 34 32.95 12.16 -34.77
CA GLY A 34 33.79 11.07 -34.30
C GLY A 34 33.14 9.68 -34.33
N ALA A 35 31.95 9.53 -34.95
CA ALA A 35 31.44 8.20 -35.27
C ALA A 35 32.28 7.59 -36.39
N THR A 36 32.59 6.30 -36.28
CA THR A 36 33.42 5.60 -37.27
C THR A 36 32.62 4.51 -37.97
N LYS A 37 32.88 4.33 -39.27
CA LYS A 37 32.28 3.27 -40.08
C LYS A 37 33.32 2.19 -40.34
N GLY A 38 33.25 1.11 -39.57
CA GLY A 38 34.10 -0.07 -39.74
C GLY A 38 33.51 -1.09 -40.73
N ARG A 39 34.24 -2.18 -40.94
CA ARG A 39 33.76 -3.32 -41.76
C ARG A 39 32.53 -4.01 -41.16
N ARG A 40 32.38 -3.96 -39.84
CA ARG A 40 31.32 -4.62 -39.07
C ARG A 40 30.09 -3.73 -38.84
N GLY A 41 30.11 -2.48 -39.28
CA GLY A 41 29.03 -1.52 -39.06
C GLY A 41 29.53 -0.19 -38.50
N TRP A 42 28.62 0.56 -37.89
CA TRP A 42 28.92 1.83 -37.24
C TRP A 42 29.34 1.61 -35.79
N ASP A 43 30.36 2.34 -35.37
CA ASP A 43 30.73 2.55 -33.97
C ASP A 43 30.45 4.03 -33.64
N ILE A 44 29.47 4.25 -32.77
CA ILE A 44 28.86 5.56 -32.53
C ILE A 44 29.05 5.91 -31.05
N PRO A 45 30.00 6.78 -30.69
CA PRO A 45 30.13 7.26 -29.32
C PRO A 45 28.83 7.92 -28.84
N VAL A 46 28.47 7.72 -27.57
CA VAL A 46 27.30 8.40 -26.97
C VAL A 46 27.35 9.91 -27.20
N THR A 47 28.53 10.52 -27.05
CA THR A 47 28.76 11.96 -27.27
C THR A 47 28.36 12.43 -28.67
N VAL A 48 28.44 11.57 -29.68
CA VAL A 48 28.00 11.89 -31.04
C VAL A 48 26.48 11.89 -31.15
N LEU A 49 25.82 10.92 -30.51
CA LEU A 49 24.35 10.91 -30.47
C LEU A 49 23.79 12.11 -29.71
N GLU A 50 24.45 12.50 -28.61
CA GLU A 50 24.14 13.70 -27.85
C GLU A 50 24.36 14.97 -28.69
N ALA A 51 25.49 15.08 -29.37
CA ALA A 51 25.81 16.22 -30.23
C ALA A 51 24.87 16.34 -31.44
N MET A 52 24.36 15.22 -31.97
CA MET A 52 23.34 15.22 -33.04
C MET A 52 21.91 15.49 -32.53
N GLY A 53 21.75 15.67 -31.21
CA GLY A 53 20.46 15.86 -30.55
C GLY A 53 19.52 14.65 -30.74
N LEU A 54 20.08 13.44 -30.84
CA LEU A 54 19.33 12.20 -31.06
C LEU A 54 19.02 11.44 -29.78
N VAL A 55 19.77 11.75 -28.72
CA VAL A 55 19.53 11.24 -27.36
C VAL A 55 19.27 12.45 -26.50
N ASP A 56 18.18 12.40 -25.74
CA ASP A 56 17.91 13.39 -24.70
C ASP A 56 19.02 13.25 -23.66
N THR A 57 19.98 14.17 -23.73
CA THR A 57 20.87 14.37 -22.60
C THR A 57 19.98 14.82 -21.46
N VAL A 58 19.83 13.96 -20.45
CA VAL A 58 19.60 14.44 -19.10
C VAL A 58 20.87 15.19 -18.73
N LYS A 59 20.98 16.41 -19.24
CA LYS A 59 22.04 17.34 -18.91
C LYS A 59 21.99 17.44 -17.38
N PRO A 60 23.03 17.04 -16.63
CA PRO A 60 23.09 17.42 -15.23
C PRO A 60 23.05 18.95 -15.27
N ALA A 61 21.95 19.52 -14.78
CA ALA A 61 21.66 20.93 -14.92
C ALA A 61 22.88 21.75 -14.54
N ASP A 62 23.34 22.60 -15.46
CA ASP A 62 24.29 23.65 -15.14
C ASP A 62 23.71 24.44 -13.97
N THR A 63 24.47 24.47 -12.89
CA THR A 63 24.19 25.23 -11.67
C THR A 63 24.16 26.71 -12.01
N SER A 64 23.03 27.26 -12.48
CA SER A 64 22.79 28.70 -12.54
C SER A 64 21.33 29.00 -12.88
N GLN A 65 20.68 29.71 -11.96
CA GLN A 65 19.32 30.27 -12.04
C GLN A 65 18.19 29.36 -11.55
N VAL A 66 18.20 29.13 -10.24
CA VAL A 66 16.97 28.90 -9.47
C VAL A 66 16.11 30.15 -9.63
N THR A 67 15.08 30.07 -10.47
CA THR A 67 14.03 31.09 -10.48
C THR A 67 13.29 31.04 -9.13
N PRO A 68 12.91 32.17 -8.54
CA PRO A 68 12.27 32.21 -7.21
C PRO A 68 10.93 31.43 -7.14
N THR A 69 10.36 31.07 -8.29
CA THR A 69 9.15 30.23 -8.39
C THR A 69 9.42 28.75 -8.06
N ASP A 70 10.60 28.22 -8.39
CA ASP A 70 10.93 26.80 -8.16
C ASP A 70 11.20 26.49 -6.68
N THR A 71 11.77 27.43 -5.94
CA THR A 71 11.94 27.28 -4.48
C THR A 71 10.61 27.31 -3.75
N SER A 72 9.68 28.16 -4.17
CA SER A 72 8.35 28.25 -3.56
C SER A 72 7.54 26.97 -3.79
N ARG A 73 7.54 26.43 -5.03
CA ARG A 73 6.91 25.13 -5.35
C ARG A 73 7.54 23.97 -4.60
N MET A 74 8.86 23.96 -4.47
CA MET A 74 9.57 22.92 -3.72
C MET A 74 9.25 22.97 -2.22
N ASN A 75 9.11 24.17 -1.65
CA ASN A 75 8.71 24.34 -0.25
C ASN A 75 7.26 23.91 -0.02
N GLU A 76 6.34 24.26 -0.92
CA GLU A 76 4.95 23.80 -0.88
C GLU A 76 4.87 22.27 -0.94
N MET A 77 5.66 21.64 -1.82
CA MET A 77 5.69 20.19 -1.95
C MET A 77 6.27 19.51 -0.71
N LYS A 78 7.30 20.09 -0.07
CA LYS A 78 7.85 19.60 1.20
C LYS A 78 6.83 19.65 2.33
N VAL A 79 6.08 20.75 2.45
CA VAL A 79 5.00 20.87 3.44
C VAL A 79 3.91 19.84 3.17
N ARG A 80 3.55 19.62 1.90
CA ARG A 80 2.55 18.62 1.52
C ARG A 80 3.00 17.19 1.82
N ILE A 81 4.28 16.88 1.64
CA ILE A 81 4.84 15.57 2.02
C ILE A 81 4.80 15.40 3.54
N ALA A 82 5.28 16.39 4.30
CA ALA A 82 5.29 16.32 5.77
C ALA A 82 3.88 16.12 6.37
N THR A 83 2.88 16.83 5.83
CA THR A 83 1.49 16.67 6.28
C THR A 83 0.89 15.31 5.93
N LEU A 84 1.26 14.71 4.79
CA LEU A 84 0.84 13.35 4.44
C LEU A 84 1.50 12.30 5.32
N GLU A 85 2.79 12.45 5.62
CA GLU A 85 3.52 11.55 6.52
C GLU A 85 2.92 11.55 7.93
N GLU A 86 2.55 12.71 8.47
CA GLU A 86 1.90 12.82 9.77
C GLU A 86 0.53 12.12 9.78
N ARG A 87 -0.26 12.28 8.71
CA ARG A 87 -1.56 11.59 8.57
C ARG A 87 -1.38 10.08 8.48
N CYS A 88 -0.38 9.59 7.74
CA CYS A 88 -0.08 8.17 7.65
C CYS A 88 0.30 7.60 9.04
N LYS A 89 1.16 8.27 9.80
CA LYS A 89 1.50 7.86 11.17
C LYS A 89 0.27 7.76 12.08
N GLY A 90 -0.65 8.72 11.98
CA GLY A 90 -1.90 8.68 12.73
C GLY A 90 -2.79 7.49 12.35
N GLN A 91 -2.85 7.16 11.06
CA GLN A 91 -3.60 6.00 10.56
C GLN A 91 -2.96 4.67 10.97
N ASP A 92 -1.63 4.58 10.96
CA ASP A 92 -0.91 3.37 11.39
C ASP A 92 -1.15 3.08 12.88
N LEU A 93 -1.16 4.11 13.73
CA LEU A 93 -1.49 3.98 15.15
C LEU A 93 -2.94 3.52 15.36
N LEU A 94 -3.89 4.07 14.58
CA LEU A 94 -5.29 3.65 14.64
C LEU A 94 -5.46 2.18 14.19
N LEU A 95 -4.77 1.77 13.12
CA LEU A 95 -4.77 0.39 12.66
C LEU A 95 -4.17 -0.56 13.70
N ALA A 96 -3.10 -0.15 14.38
CA ALA A 96 -2.51 -0.94 15.46
C ALA A 96 -3.49 -1.12 16.62
N ALA A 97 -4.15 -0.04 17.07
CA ALA A 97 -5.15 -0.10 18.14
C ALA A 97 -6.37 -0.98 17.77
N LEU A 98 -6.85 -0.88 16.53
CA LEU A 98 -7.96 -1.72 16.04
C LEU A 98 -7.57 -3.20 15.97
N ARG A 99 -6.33 -3.51 15.56
CA ARG A 99 -5.81 -4.90 15.55
C ARG A 99 -5.72 -5.47 16.96
N GLU A 100 -5.27 -4.67 17.93
CA GLU A 100 -5.24 -5.08 19.33
C GLU A 100 -6.64 -5.40 19.86
N GLN A 101 -7.61 -4.50 19.61
CA GLN A 101 -9.01 -4.74 19.98
C GLN A 101 -9.62 -5.98 19.33
N LEU A 102 -9.29 -6.27 18.07
CA LEU A 102 -9.71 -7.52 17.42
C LEU A 102 -9.09 -8.74 18.12
N SER A 103 -7.79 -8.68 18.44
CA SER A 103 -7.12 -9.77 19.14
C SER A 103 -7.71 -10.04 20.53
N ASP A 104 -8.11 -9.00 21.26
CA ASP A 104 -8.75 -9.12 22.56
C ASP A 104 -10.17 -9.69 22.45
N LYS A 105 -10.92 -9.28 21.43
CA LYS A 105 -12.22 -9.87 21.12
C LYS A 105 -12.09 -11.35 20.75
N ASP A 106 -11.12 -11.71 19.91
CA ASP A 106 -10.86 -13.10 19.53
C ASP A 106 -10.48 -13.97 20.73
N ARG A 107 -9.65 -13.45 21.66
CA ARG A 107 -9.33 -14.14 22.93
C ARG A 107 -10.59 -14.33 23.78
N SER A 108 -11.42 -13.30 23.88
CA SER A 108 -12.67 -13.36 24.66
C SER A 108 -13.65 -14.37 24.09
N ILE A 109 -13.79 -14.43 22.76
CA ILE A 109 -14.61 -15.41 22.07
C ILE A 109 -14.10 -16.83 22.36
N ARG A 110 -12.79 -17.08 22.25
CA ARG A 110 -12.20 -18.39 22.55
C ARG A 110 -12.45 -18.83 24.00
N LEU A 111 -12.39 -17.92 24.96
CA LEU A 111 -12.69 -18.23 26.36
C LEU A 111 -14.17 -18.56 26.58
N LEU A 112 -15.08 -17.91 25.85
CA LEU A 112 -16.52 -18.20 25.91
C LEU A 112 -16.89 -19.50 25.17
N GLU A 113 -16.21 -19.81 24.06
CA GLU A 113 -16.36 -21.06 23.31
C GLU A 113 -15.75 -22.26 24.04
N ALA A 114 -14.73 -22.05 24.87
CA ALA A 114 -14.12 -23.08 25.72
C ALA A 114 -15.00 -23.48 26.92
N LYS A 115 -16.33 -23.31 26.84
CA LYS A 115 -17.25 -23.78 27.87
C LYS A 115 -17.14 -25.31 27.98
N PRO A 116 -16.85 -25.87 29.17
CA PRO A 116 -16.84 -27.31 29.35
C PRO A 116 -18.28 -27.83 29.24
N SER A 117 -18.52 -28.71 28.28
CA SER A 117 -19.83 -29.31 28.01
C SER A 117 -20.12 -30.56 28.84
N ASP A 118 -19.33 -30.88 29.88
CA ASP A 118 -19.34 -32.25 30.45
C ASP A 118 -19.69 -32.38 31.95
N ASP A 119 -19.89 -31.31 32.72
CA ASP A 119 -20.09 -31.44 34.18
C ASP A 119 -21.55 -31.35 34.68
N LEU A 120 -22.56 -31.28 33.81
CA LEU A 120 -23.97 -31.20 34.25
C LEU A 120 -24.82 -32.45 33.99
N SER A 121 -24.21 -33.55 33.53
CA SER A 121 -24.96 -34.76 33.14
C SER A 121 -24.85 -35.94 34.11
N ARG A 122 -24.13 -35.83 35.24
CA ARG A 122 -23.80 -36.99 36.09
C ARG A 122 -24.46 -37.05 37.48
N GLU A 123 -25.22 -36.03 37.87
CA GLU A 123 -25.83 -35.98 39.21
C GLU A 123 -27.35 -36.24 39.22
N ALA A 124 -27.97 -36.57 38.08
CA ALA A 124 -29.42 -36.82 38.00
C ALA A 124 -29.85 -38.29 38.18
N GLU A 125 -28.92 -39.25 38.29
CA GLU A 125 -29.25 -40.69 38.33
C GLU A 125 -29.14 -41.36 39.72
N ALA A 126 -29.19 -40.59 40.80
CA ALA A 126 -29.25 -41.15 42.14
C ALA A 126 -30.26 -40.42 43.01
N GLN A 127 -31.55 -40.75 42.85
CA GLN A 127 -32.53 -40.94 43.94
C GLN A 127 -33.92 -41.25 43.39
N ASP A 128 -34.08 -42.46 42.84
CA ASP A 128 -35.35 -43.18 42.92
C ASP A 128 -35.40 -43.89 44.29
N ALA A 129 -36.15 -43.30 45.23
CA ALA A 129 -36.72 -43.99 46.38
C ALA A 129 -38.00 -43.26 46.82
N ASP A 130 -39.11 -43.73 46.26
CA ASP A 130 -40.53 -43.49 46.59
C ASP A 130 -40.85 -43.72 48.10
N PRO A 131 -42.06 -43.44 48.68
CA PRO A 131 -43.24 -42.70 48.20
C PRO A 131 -43.89 -41.74 49.25
N MET A 132 -44.94 -41.03 48.82
CA MET A 132 -46.14 -40.64 49.62
C MET A 132 -45.96 -39.76 50.87
N ILE A 133 -46.26 -38.45 50.74
CA ILE A 133 -47.17 -37.76 51.68
C ILE A 133 -48.08 -36.81 50.89
N GLU A 134 -49.36 -37.05 51.10
CA GLU A 134 -50.55 -36.40 50.58
C GLU A 134 -50.78 -35.01 51.23
N ASN A 135 -51.50 -34.16 50.49
CA ASN A 135 -52.35 -33.05 50.96
C ASN A 135 -51.82 -31.60 51.00
N ASN A 136 -52.47 -30.82 50.12
CA ASN A 136 -53.21 -29.58 50.40
C ASN A 136 -52.58 -28.19 50.11
N ALA A 137 -53.35 -27.50 49.27
CA ALA A 137 -53.76 -26.09 49.36
C ALA A 137 -53.02 -25.06 48.48
N GLU A 138 -53.75 -24.71 47.42
CA GLU A 138 -54.13 -23.33 47.05
C GLU A 138 -53.04 -22.31 46.68
N GLY A 139 -53.16 -21.71 45.49
CA GLY A 139 -52.64 -20.37 45.27
C GLY A 139 -52.04 -20.08 43.89
N ASN A 140 -52.80 -20.30 42.82
CA ASN A 140 -52.50 -19.71 41.51
C ASN A 140 -52.67 -18.18 41.58
N ALA A 141 -51.56 -17.43 41.66
CA ALA A 141 -51.56 -15.98 41.46
C ALA A 141 -50.29 -15.54 40.71
N GLY A 142 -50.39 -15.45 39.39
CA GLY A 142 -49.35 -14.87 38.54
C GLY A 142 -49.06 -13.40 38.84
N PRO A 143 -47.84 -12.91 38.55
CA PRO A 143 -47.38 -11.58 38.96
C PRO A 143 -48.01 -10.46 38.13
N LYS A 144 -49.09 -9.86 38.66
CA LYS A 144 -49.64 -8.57 38.17
C LYS A 144 -48.96 -7.42 38.94
N GLY A 145 -47.95 -6.79 38.35
CA GLY A 145 -47.29 -5.64 38.99
C GLY A 145 -46.49 -4.67 38.12
N PHE A 146 -46.42 -4.86 36.79
CA PHE A 146 -45.48 -4.09 35.96
C PHE A 146 -45.98 -2.74 35.42
N TRP A 147 -47.30 -2.48 35.38
CA TRP A 147 -47.84 -1.30 34.68
C TRP A 147 -48.17 -0.07 35.56
N LYS A 148 -47.68 0.01 36.80
CA LYS A 148 -47.94 1.16 37.69
C LYS A 148 -46.91 2.30 37.58
N ARG A 149 -46.25 2.46 36.42
CA ARG A 149 -45.23 3.53 36.21
C ARG A 149 -45.37 4.30 34.89
N VAL A 150 -46.42 4.08 34.09
CA VAL A 150 -46.52 4.73 32.76
C VAL A 150 -47.69 5.70 32.62
N PHE A 151 -48.75 5.62 33.43
CA PHE A 151 -49.86 6.59 33.35
C PHE A 151 -50.48 6.86 34.74
N GLY A 152 -50.29 8.07 35.26
CA GLY A 152 -50.94 8.53 36.49
C GLY A 152 -50.56 9.97 36.79
N LYS A 153 -51.32 10.89 36.19
CA LYS A 153 -51.37 12.33 36.50
C LYS A 153 -52.09 12.54 37.82
#